data_AF-A0A8T6DFG1-F1
#
_entry.id   AF-A0A8T6DFG1-F1
#
_cell.length_a   1.000
_cell.length_b   1.000
_cell.length_c   1.000
_cell.angle_alpha   90.00
_cell.angle_beta   90.00
_cell.angle_gamma   90.00
#
_symmetry.space_group_name_H-M   'P 1'
#
loop_
_entity.id
_entity.type
_entity.pdbx_description
1 polymer ?
#
loop_
_entity_poly.entity_id
_entity_poly.type
_entity_poly.pdbx_seq_one_letter_code
_entity_poly.pdbx_strand_id
1 'polypeptide(L)'
;STVALHRIPDFADRGFDTTLIALATSFDAVCAGAASFTFGILVSRIPVRILGTLGFAFLAIASVMTILATDDVTMFSSMAIFGLGIGGMMFLQNFIWADYFGREHVGAIRGFSMPINLILGAAGAPIAGYVYDATGTYNTVWWVGVALMVISALLALSTPPPKRAATESALAETERK
;
A
#
# COMPACT_ATOMS: atom_id res chain seq x y z
N SER A 1 -2.32 7.31 -3.05
CA SER A 1 -3.62 7.69 -3.64
C SER A 1 -3.54 7.92 -5.15
N THR A 2 -2.49 8.59 -5.65
CA THR A 2 -2.29 8.86 -7.09
C THR A 2 -2.25 7.62 -7.98
N VAL A 3 -1.52 6.58 -7.57
CA VAL A 3 -1.37 5.35 -8.37
C VAL A 3 -2.70 4.63 -8.61
N ALA A 4 -3.60 4.60 -7.61
CA ALA A 4 -4.92 3.99 -7.76
C ALA A 4 -5.83 4.82 -8.68
N LEU A 5 -5.70 6.15 -8.66
CA LEU A 5 -6.53 7.06 -9.45
C LEU A 5 -6.26 6.96 -10.97
N HIS A 6 -5.00 6.74 -11.37
CA HIS A 6 -4.63 6.67 -12.79
C HIS A 6 -4.70 5.25 -13.40
N ARG A 7 -5.01 4.20 -12.62
CA ARG A 7 -5.11 2.83 -13.16
C ARG A 7 -6.24 2.62 -14.14
N ILE A 8 -7.43 3.07 -13.76
CA ILE A 8 -8.64 2.92 -14.56
C ILE A 8 -8.46 3.60 -15.92
N PRO A 9 -8.02 4.87 -16.01
CA PRO A 9 -7.79 5.51 -17.30
C PRO A 9 -6.63 4.86 -18.07
N ASP A 10 -5.56 4.39 -17.41
CA ASP A 10 -4.46 3.70 -18.07
C ASP A 10 -4.88 2.37 -18.75
N PHE A 11 -5.82 1.61 -18.16
CA PHE A 11 -6.41 0.45 -18.85
C PHE A 11 -7.36 0.87 -19.97
N ALA A 12 -8.15 1.93 -19.78
CA ALA A 12 -9.06 2.43 -20.79
C ALA A 12 -8.31 2.95 -22.03
N ASP A 13 -7.20 3.68 -21.83
CA ASP A 13 -6.32 4.19 -22.91
C ASP A 13 -5.65 3.05 -23.70
N ARG A 14 -5.39 1.91 -23.04
CA ARG A 14 -4.88 0.69 -23.67
C ARG A 14 -5.93 -0.11 -24.45
N GLY A 15 -7.18 0.36 -24.48
CA GLY A 15 -8.27 -0.24 -25.26
C GLY A 15 -8.97 -1.41 -24.57
N PHE A 16 -8.78 -1.60 -23.27
CA PHE A 16 -9.54 -2.60 -22.50
C PHE A 16 -11.01 -2.19 -22.36
N ASP A 17 -11.89 -3.19 -22.30
CA ASP A 17 -13.31 -2.94 -22.12
C ASP A 17 -13.61 -2.31 -20.75
N THR A 18 -14.30 -1.17 -20.77
CA THR A 18 -14.67 -0.40 -19.57
C THR A 18 -15.49 -1.23 -18.58
N THR A 19 -16.31 -2.18 -19.06
CA THR A 19 -17.09 -3.06 -18.18
C THR A 19 -16.19 -4.03 -17.43
N LEU A 20 -15.21 -4.64 -18.12
CA LEU A 20 -14.22 -5.50 -17.49
C LEU A 20 -13.35 -4.75 -16.48
N ILE A 21 -12.94 -3.51 -16.78
CA ILE A 21 -12.18 -2.66 -15.84
C ILE A 21 -13.02 -2.39 -14.57
N ALA A 22 -14.31 -2.09 -14.72
CA ALA A 22 -15.21 -1.85 -13.58
C ALA A 22 -15.39 -3.10 -12.71
N LEU A 23 -15.54 -4.27 -13.33
CA LEU A 23 -15.63 -5.55 -12.62
C LEU A 23 -14.33 -5.87 -11.89
N ALA A 24 -13.18 -5.67 -12.53
CA ALA A 24 -11.88 -5.89 -11.92
C ALA A 24 -11.61 -4.92 -10.75
N THR A 25 -12.11 -3.69 -10.85
CA THR A 25 -12.06 -2.70 -9.74
C THR A 25 -12.93 -3.11 -8.57
N SER A 26 -14.12 -3.67 -8.85
CA SER A 26 -14.98 -4.21 -7.79
C SER A 26 -14.34 -5.41 -7.10
N PHE A 27 -13.66 -6.26 -7.88
CA PHE A 27 -12.92 -7.41 -7.35
C PHE A 27 -11.71 -7.00 -6.49
N ASP A 28 -10.98 -5.95 -6.90
CA ASP A 28 -9.92 -5.31 -6.10
C ASP A 28 -10.45 -4.89 -4.71
N ALA A 29 -11.62 -4.25 -4.64
CA ALA A 29 -12.22 -3.82 -3.37
C ALA A 29 -12.56 -5.01 -2.45
N VAL A 30 -13.07 -6.12 -3.00
CA VAL A 30 -13.34 -7.35 -2.25
C VAL A 30 -12.03 -7.94 -1.69
N CYS A 31 -10.99 -8.00 -2.51
CA CYS A 31 -9.67 -8.47 -2.09
C CYS A 31 -9.07 -7.57 -1.00
N ALA A 32 -9.24 -6.25 -1.10
CA ALA A 32 -8.80 -5.31 -0.08
C ALA A 32 -9.50 -5.52 1.26
N GLY A 33 -10.81 -5.79 1.24
CA GLY A 33 -11.56 -6.16 2.44
C GLY A 33 -11.01 -7.45 3.09
N ALA A 34 -10.82 -8.49 2.29
CA ALA A 34 -10.29 -9.77 2.75
C ALA A 34 -8.86 -9.67 3.33
N ALA A 35 -7.99 -8.90 2.68
CA ALA A 35 -6.64 -8.65 3.17
C ALA A 35 -6.63 -7.86 4.47
N SER A 36 -7.48 -6.83 4.59
CA SER A 36 -7.61 -6.05 5.83
C SER A 36 -7.95 -6.96 7.01
N PHE A 37 -8.88 -7.90 6.82
CA PHE A 37 -9.26 -8.86 7.86
C PHE A 37 -8.12 -9.85 8.17
N THR A 38 -7.47 -10.39 7.13
CA THR A 38 -6.36 -11.34 7.28
C THR A 38 -5.17 -10.71 8.01
N PHE A 39 -4.78 -9.49 7.62
CA PHE A 39 -3.72 -8.73 8.28
C PHE A 39 -4.12 -8.39 9.72
N GLY A 40 -5.40 -8.13 9.99
CA GLY A 40 -5.91 -7.93 11.34
C GLY A 40 -5.75 -9.11 12.27
N ILE A 41 -5.87 -10.34 11.76
CA ILE A 41 -5.57 -11.55 12.56
C ILE A 41 -4.06 -11.71 12.72
N LEU A 42 -3.31 -11.56 11.63
CA LEU A 42 -1.86 -11.78 11.60
C LEU A 42 -1.07 -10.77 12.42
N VAL A 43 -1.58 -9.56 12.64
CA VAL A 43 -0.88 -8.52 13.40
C VAL A 43 -0.61 -8.90 14.85
N SER A 44 -1.40 -9.82 15.41
CA SER A 44 -1.19 -10.36 16.76
C SER A 44 -0.08 -11.41 16.85
N ARG A 45 0.37 -11.94 15.70
CA ARG A 45 1.34 -13.05 15.62
C ARG A 45 2.62 -12.69 14.88
N ILE A 46 2.57 -11.69 14.00
CA ILE A 46 3.67 -11.30 13.13
C ILE A 46 4.00 -9.84 13.41
N PRO A 47 5.30 -9.49 13.57
CA PRO A 47 5.68 -8.11 13.80
C PRO A 47 5.22 -7.23 12.63
N VAL A 48 4.65 -6.09 13.00
CA VAL A 48 4.06 -5.09 12.10
C VAL A 48 5.01 -4.67 10.97
N ARG A 49 6.33 -4.71 11.22
CA ARG A 49 7.37 -4.49 10.22
C ARG A 49 7.28 -5.45 9.04
N ILE A 50 7.17 -6.76 9.30
CA ILE A 50 7.13 -7.79 8.26
C ILE A 50 5.84 -7.67 7.46
N LEU A 51 4.72 -7.42 8.15
CA LEU A 51 3.43 -7.18 7.49
C LEU A 51 3.49 -5.93 6.60
N GLY A 52 4.13 -4.85 7.05
CA GLY A 52 4.37 -3.65 6.24
C GLY A 52 5.20 -3.94 4.99
N THR A 53 6.31 -4.67 5.13
CA THR A 53 7.13 -5.08 3.97
C THR A 53 6.32 -5.93 2.98
N LEU A 54 5.51 -6.88 3.46
CA LEU A 54 4.66 -7.71 2.60
C LEU A 54 3.62 -6.88 1.85
N GLY A 55 2.97 -5.92 2.51
CA GLY A 55 2.02 -5.02 1.86
C GLY A 55 2.68 -4.16 0.76
N PHE A 56 3.90 -3.65 1.01
CA PHE A 56 4.63 -2.86 0.01
C PHE A 56 5.10 -3.76 -1.15
N ALA A 57 5.51 -5.00 -0.86
CA ALA A 57 5.91 -5.96 -1.88
C ALA A 57 4.73 -6.33 -2.79
N PHE A 58 3.54 -6.60 -2.23
CA PHE A 58 2.34 -6.87 -3.04
C PHE A 58 1.97 -5.67 -3.92
N LEU A 59 2.02 -4.46 -3.38
CA LEU A 59 1.79 -3.24 -4.15
C LEU A 59 2.80 -3.04 -5.29
N ALA A 60 4.09 -3.32 -5.04
CA ALA A 60 5.13 -3.23 -6.07
C ALA A 60 4.93 -4.29 -7.17
N ILE A 61 4.67 -5.54 -6.79
CA ILE A 61 4.39 -6.63 -7.75
C ILE A 61 3.16 -6.31 -8.58
N ALA A 62 2.07 -5.85 -7.95
CA ALA A 62 0.87 -5.46 -8.66
C ALA A 62 1.09 -4.30 -9.64
N SER A 63 1.93 -3.34 -9.27
CA SER A 63 2.30 -2.22 -10.14
C SER A 63 3.10 -2.71 -11.36
N VAL A 64 4.05 -3.63 -11.17
CA VAL A 64 4.79 -4.25 -12.29
C VAL A 64 3.85 -5.07 -13.19
N MET A 65 2.94 -5.85 -12.61
CA MET A 65 1.95 -6.60 -13.40
C MET A 65 0.98 -5.69 -14.16
N THR A 66 0.68 -4.50 -13.62
CA THR A 66 -0.15 -3.50 -14.31
C THR A 66 0.55 -2.97 -15.56
N ILE A 67 1.87 -2.73 -15.49
CA ILE A 67 2.70 -2.33 -16.64
C ILE A 67 2.72 -3.42 -17.72
N LEU A 68 2.84 -4.68 -17.30
CA LEU A 68 2.94 -5.83 -18.21
C LEU A 68 1.59 -6.37 -18.67
N ALA A 69 0.47 -5.78 -18.22
CA ALA A 69 -0.86 -6.28 -18.55
C ALA A 69 -1.20 -6.01 -20.02
N THR A 70 -1.12 -7.07 -20.82
CA THR A 70 -1.55 -7.12 -22.23
C THR A 70 -2.90 -7.82 -22.42
N ASP A 71 -3.36 -8.55 -21.40
CA ASP A 71 -4.53 -9.42 -21.46
C ASP A 71 -5.42 -9.24 -20.21
N ASP A 72 -6.71 -9.54 -20.34
CA ASP A 72 -7.72 -9.36 -19.28
C ASP A 72 -7.35 -10.13 -18.00
N VAL A 73 -6.77 -11.33 -18.14
CA VAL A 73 -6.36 -12.17 -17.00
C VAL A 73 -5.25 -11.50 -16.19
N THR A 74 -4.28 -10.88 -16.87
CA THR A 74 -3.16 -10.18 -16.22
C THR A 74 -3.64 -8.90 -15.55
N MET A 75 -4.61 -8.20 -16.16
CA MET A 75 -5.30 -7.06 -15.54
C MET A 75 -6.01 -7.47 -14.25
N PHE A 76 -6.88 -8.49 -14.29
CA PHE A 76 -7.60 -8.99 -13.11
C PHE A 76 -6.66 -9.44 -12.00
N SER A 77 -5.59 -10.16 -12.34
CA SER A 77 -4.58 -10.61 -11.39
C SER A 77 -3.85 -9.43 -10.75
N SER A 78 -3.48 -8.42 -11.54
CA SER A 78 -2.84 -7.21 -11.03
C SER A 78 -3.76 -6.40 -10.10
N MET A 79 -5.07 -6.39 -10.35
CA MET A 79 -6.07 -5.74 -9.50
C MET A 79 -6.25 -6.51 -8.19
N ALA A 80 -6.35 -7.83 -8.25
CA ALA A 80 -6.46 -8.65 -7.05
C ALA A 80 -5.28 -8.45 -6.09
N ILE A 81 -4.04 -8.53 -6.60
CA ILE A 81 -2.82 -8.38 -5.78
C ILE A 81 -2.71 -6.96 -5.23
N PHE A 82 -3.12 -5.95 -5.99
CA PHE A 82 -3.12 -4.57 -5.52
C PHE A 82 -4.10 -4.36 -4.38
N GLY A 83 -5.32 -4.89 -4.50
CA GLY A 83 -6.33 -4.86 -3.46
C GLY A 83 -5.80 -5.50 -2.18
N LEU A 84 -5.16 -6.67 -2.30
CA LEU A 84 -4.53 -7.33 -1.15
C LEU A 84 -3.46 -6.44 -0.47
N GLY A 85 -2.62 -5.80 -1.26
CA GLY A 85 -1.58 -4.89 -0.77
C GLY A 85 -2.14 -3.63 -0.10
N ILE A 86 -3.12 -2.96 -0.74
CA ILE A 86 -3.79 -1.77 -0.19
C ILE A 86 -4.55 -2.10 1.09
N GLY A 87 -5.33 -3.19 1.11
CA GLY A 87 -6.11 -3.59 2.27
C GLY A 87 -5.22 -3.84 3.49
N GLY A 88 -4.15 -4.60 3.30
CA GLY A 88 -3.16 -4.83 4.35
C GLY A 88 -2.49 -3.55 4.84
N MET A 89 -2.12 -2.66 3.91
CA MET A 89 -1.53 -1.34 4.21
C MET A 89 -2.46 -0.42 4.99
N MET A 90 -3.74 -0.32 4.61
CA MET A 90 -4.71 0.51 5.30
C MET A 90 -4.95 0.02 6.73
N PHE A 91 -4.99 -1.30 6.93
CA PHE A 91 -5.07 -1.88 8.27
C PHE A 91 -3.82 -1.54 9.10
N LEU A 92 -2.63 -1.85 8.56
CA LEU A 92 -1.36 -1.61 9.25
C LEU A 92 -1.13 -0.14 9.55
N GLN A 93 -1.47 0.75 8.63
CA GLN A 93 -1.33 2.19 8.84
C GLN A 93 -2.13 2.62 10.06
N ASN A 94 -3.33 2.09 10.28
CA ASN A 94 -4.12 2.38 11.49
C ASN A 94 -3.55 1.70 12.75
N PHE A 95 -2.99 0.50 12.62
CA PHE A 95 -2.45 -0.28 13.73
C PHE A 95 -1.09 0.20 14.24
N ILE A 96 -0.16 0.55 13.34
CA ILE A 96 1.21 1.03 13.64
C ILE A 96 1.17 2.18 14.65
N TRP A 97 0.25 3.13 14.46
CA TRP A 97 0.14 4.27 15.36
C TRP A 97 -0.26 3.87 16.78
N ALA A 98 -1.21 2.94 16.89
CA ALA A 98 -1.66 2.41 18.18
C ALA A 98 -0.55 1.62 18.89
N ASP A 99 0.30 0.92 18.12
CA ASP A 99 1.34 0.04 18.66
C ASP A 99 2.65 0.79 19.02
N TYR A 100 3.05 1.81 18.26
CA TYR A 100 4.29 2.56 18.50
C TYR A 100 4.16 3.71 19.51
N PHE A 101 3.04 4.43 19.51
CA PHE A 101 2.94 5.71 20.24
C PHE A 101 1.97 5.68 21.43
N GLY A 102 1.22 4.61 21.61
CA GLY A 102 0.15 4.55 22.61
C GLY A 102 -0.98 5.54 22.31
N ARG A 103 -2.14 5.38 22.95
CA ARG A 103 -3.39 6.10 22.61
C ARG A 103 -3.34 7.63 22.80
N GLU A 104 -2.27 8.16 23.38
CA GLU A 104 -2.23 9.51 23.96
C GLU A 104 -1.70 10.59 22.97
N HIS A 105 -0.84 10.23 22.01
CA HIS A 105 -0.22 11.21 21.08
C HIS A 105 -0.48 10.92 19.59
N VAL A 106 -1.26 9.88 19.27
CA VAL A 106 -1.59 9.48 17.88
C VAL A 106 -2.27 10.60 17.10
N GLY A 107 -3.15 11.37 17.74
CA GLY A 107 -3.86 12.48 17.10
C GLY A 107 -2.93 13.60 16.62
N ALA A 108 -1.91 13.95 17.40
CA ALA A 108 -0.95 15.00 17.04
C ALA A 108 -0.02 14.56 15.89
N ILE A 109 0.46 13.31 15.91
CA ILE A 109 1.32 12.78 14.84
C ILE A 109 0.53 12.56 13.54
N ARG A 110 -0.72 12.07 13.64
CA ARG A 110 -1.64 12.06 12.48
C ARG A 110 -1.84 13.47 11.95
N GLY A 111 -2.13 14.44 12.83
CA GLY A 111 -2.36 15.83 12.46
C GLY A 111 -1.17 16.47 11.73
N PHE A 112 0.07 16.07 12.05
CA PHE A 112 1.26 16.52 11.35
C PHE A 112 1.54 15.75 10.04
N SER A 113 1.31 14.43 10.03
CA SER A 113 1.62 13.58 8.87
C SER A 113 0.57 13.64 7.77
N MET A 114 -0.69 13.89 8.13
CA MET A 114 -1.82 13.96 7.21
C MET A 114 -1.69 15.11 6.19
N PRO A 115 -1.36 16.36 6.55
CA PRO A 115 -1.17 17.44 5.57
C PRO A 115 0.02 17.16 4.65
N ILE A 116 1.11 16.56 5.15
CA ILE A 116 2.24 16.16 4.31
C ILE A 116 1.82 15.11 3.27
N ASN A 117 1.09 14.08 3.69
CA ASN A 117 0.54 13.06 2.78
C ASN A 117 -0.47 13.65 1.79
N LEU A 118 -1.28 14.61 2.23
CA LEU A 118 -2.26 15.28 1.39
C LEU A 118 -1.58 16.13 0.31
N ILE A 119 -0.55 16.90 0.68
CA ILE A 119 0.24 17.71 -0.25
C ILE A 119 0.98 16.80 -1.25
N LEU A 120 1.62 15.74 -0.78
CA LEU A 120 2.29 14.76 -1.66
C LEU A 120 1.31 14.05 -2.60
N GLY A 121 0.15 13.63 -2.09
CA GLY A 121 -0.90 12.99 -2.89
C GLY A 121 -1.52 13.94 -3.91
N ALA A 122 -1.75 15.20 -3.52
CA ALA A 122 -2.27 16.25 -4.38
C ALA A 122 -1.26 16.69 -5.44
N ALA A 123 0.04 16.69 -5.14
CA ALA A 123 1.10 16.98 -6.10
C ALA A 123 1.36 15.81 -7.06
N GLY A 124 1.12 14.57 -6.62
CA GLY A 124 1.38 13.38 -7.43
C GLY A 124 0.51 13.29 -8.68
N ALA A 125 -0.78 13.65 -8.61
CA ALA A 125 -1.69 13.55 -9.77
C ALA A 125 -1.39 14.56 -10.89
N PRO A 126 -1.14 15.86 -10.61
CA PRO A 126 -0.66 16.82 -11.60
C PRO A 126 0.68 16.43 -12.22
N ILE A 127 1.62 15.91 -11.42
CA ILE A 127 2.92 15.45 -11.93
C ILE A 127 2.74 14.25 -12.85
N ALA A 128 1.90 13.29 -12.47
CA ALA A 128 1.57 12.13 -13.31
C ALA A 128 0.89 12.55 -14.63
N GLY A 129 -0.04 13.49 -14.57
CA GLY A 129 -0.67 14.09 -15.76
C GLY A 129 0.34 14.82 -16.65
N TYR A 130 1.23 15.64 -16.07
CA TYR A 130 2.27 16.34 -16.83
C TYR A 130 3.26 15.38 -17.51
N VAL A 131 3.62 14.28 -16.84
CA VAL A 131 4.48 13.24 -17.43
C VAL A 131 3.76 12.52 -18.56
N TYR A 132 2.45 12.25 -18.41
CA TYR A 132 1.63 11.67 -19.48
C TYR A 132 1.55 12.62 -20.69
N ASP A 133 1.29 13.90 -20.46
CA ASP A 133 1.24 14.91 -21.52
C ASP A 133 2.59 15.05 -22.26
N ALA A 134 3.71 14.87 -21.55
CA ALA A 134 5.05 14.97 -22.11
C ALA A 134 5.55 13.70 -22.83
N THR A 135 5.12 12.51 -22.39
CA THR A 135 5.65 11.22 -22.91
C THR A 135 4.62 10.35 -23.63
N GLY A 136 3.33 10.71 -23.57
CA GLY A 136 2.22 9.97 -24.16
C GLY A 136 1.96 8.58 -23.54
N THR A 137 2.67 8.21 -22.46
CA THR A 137 2.54 6.89 -21.81
C THR A 137 2.64 7.00 -20.29
N TYR A 138 1.89 6.17 -19.56
CA TYR A 138 1.94 6.13 -18.08
C TYR A 138 3.09 5.27 -17.53
N ASN A 139 3.83 4.54 -18.38
CA ASN A 139 4.89 3.61 -17.95
C ASN A 139 5.94 4.28 -17.04
N THR A 140 6.31 5.53 -17.33
CA THR A 140 7.28 6.28 -16.52
C THR A 140 6.76 6.54 -15.10
N VAL A 141 5.47 6.87 -14.96
CA VAL A 141 4.82 7.11 -13.66
C VAL A 141 4.79 5.82 -12.83
N TRP A 142 4.51 4.70 -13.50
CA TRP A 142 4.50 3.38 -12.87
C TRP A 142 5.86 2.96 -12.32
N TRP A 143 6.95 3.14 -13.09
CA TRP A 143 8.30 2.83 -12.63
C TRP A 143 8.76 3.69 -11.46
N VAL A 144 8.43 4.99 -11.46
CA VAL A 144 8.70 5.89 -10.33
C VAL A 144 7.92 5.44 -9.09
N GLY A 145 6.66 5.03 -9.25
CA GLY A 145 5.85 4.45 -8.18
C GLY A 145 6.47 3.19 -7.57
N VAL A 146 6.95 2.27 -8.40
CA VAL A 146 7.66 1.06 -7.96
C VAL A 146 8.93 1.42 -7.18
N ALA A 147 9.74 2.35 -7.67
CA ALA A 147 10.96 2.79 -6.98
C ALA A 147 10.66 3.35 -5.58
N LEU A 148 9.63 4.20 -5.46
CA LEU A 148 9.16 4.75 -4.18
C LEU A 148 8.65 3.66 -3.23
N MET A 149 7.91 2.68 -3.74
CA MET A 149 7.43 1.55 -2.93
C MET A 149 8.57 0.67 -2.42
N VAL A 150 9.60 0.42 -3.25
CA VAL A 150 10.79 -0.33 -2.85
C VAL A 150 11.58 0.43 -1.77
N ILE A 151 11.79 1.73 -1.95
CA ILE A 151 12.44 2.58 -0.93
C ILE A 151 11.64 2.54 0.37
N SER A 152 10.32 2.64 0.31
CA SER A 152 9.44 2.57 1.48
C SER A 152 9.52 1.20 2.17
N ALA A 153 9.60 0.11 1.42
CA ALA A 153 9.80 -1.23 1.96
C ALA A 153 11.14 -1.38 2.68
N LEU A 154 12.22 -0.82 2.14
CA LEU A 154 13.56 -0.82 2.75
C LEU A 154 13.61 0.03 4.02
N LEU A 155 12.95 1.20 4.02
CA LEU A 155 12.82 2.04 5.20
C LEU A 155 12.00 1.36 6.30
N ALA A 156 10.89 0.69 5.94
CA ALA A 156 10.11 -0.10 6.88
C ALA A 156 10.97 -1.19 7.53
N LEU A 157 11.82 -1.88 6.75
CA LEU A 157 12.74 -2.89 7.26
C LEU A 157 13.79 -2.32 8.24
N SER A 158 14.23 -1.08 7.98
CA SER A 158 15.25 -0.36 8.76
C SER A 158 14.69 0.35 10.00
N THR A 159 13.36 0.37 10.17
CA THR A 159 12.72 1.02 11.32
C THR A 159 12.90 0.16 12.59
N PRO A 160 13.31 0.74 13.73
CA PRO A 160 13.49 0.01 14.99
C PRO A 160 12.19 -0.68 15.45
N PRO A 161 12.26 -1.85 16.11
CA PRO A 161 11.07 -2.60 16.51
C PRO A 161 10.13 -1.78 17.41
N PRO A 162 8.80 -2.00 17.32
CA PRO A 162 7.82 -1.31 18.15
C PRO A 162 8.09 -1.56 19.62
N LYS A 163 8.00 -0.49 20.44
CA LYS A 163 8.23 -0.53 21.91
C LYS A 163 7.41 -1.61 22.61
N ARG A 164 6.26 -2.01 22.08
CA ARG A 164 5.38 -3.02 22.69
C ARG A 164 5.96 -4.44 22.67
N ALA A 165 6.66 -4.81 21.60
CA ALA A 165 7.37 -6.09 21.53
C ALA A 165 8.51 -6.15 22.56
N ALA A 166 9.16 -5.02 22.86
CA ALA A 166 10.17 -4.93 23.90
C ALA A 166 9.56 -5.12 25.31
N THR A 167 8.38 -4.54 25.57
CA THR A 167 7.71 -4.67 26.87
C THR A 167 7.18 -6.09 27.13
N GLU A 168 6.55 -6.75 26.15
CA GLU A 168 6.08 -8.15 26.31
C GLU A 168 7.25 -9.14 26.48
N SER A 169 8.35 -8.94 25.75
CA SER A 169 9.56 -9.76 25.91
C SER A 169 10.20 -9.60 27.30
N ALA A 170 10.25 -8.37 27.83
CA ALA A 170 10.80 -8.09 29.15
C ALA A 170 9.94 -8.67 30.29
N LEU A 171 8.60 -8.68 30.14
CA LEU A 171 7.69 -9.28 31.10
C LEU A 171 7.79 -10.82 31.09
N ALA A 172 7.84 -11.43 29.89
CA ALA A 172 8.00 -12.89 29.76
C ALA A 172 9.35 -13.40 30.29
N GLU A 173 10.39 -12.57 30.25
CA GLU A 173 11.72 -12.89 30.79
C GLU A 173 11.80 -12.68 32.31
N THR A 174 10.92 -11.85 32.86
CA THR A 174 10.78 -11.65 34.32
C THR A 174 9.94 -12.77 34.96
N GLU A 175 8.93 -13.31 34.27
CA GLU A 175 8.13 -14.46 34.76
C GLU A 175 8.83 -15.82 34.67
N ARG A 176 9.99 -15.89 33.97
CA ARG A 176 10.84 -17.10 33.89
C ARG A 176 11.96 -17.15 34.93
N LYS A 177 12.15 -16.12 35.74
CA LYS A 177 13.10 -16.08 36.86
C LYS A 177 12.38 -16.25 38.19
#